data_AF-A0AAU3S2G5-F1
#
_entry.id   AF-A0AAU3S2G5-F1
#
_cell.length_a   1.000
_cell.length_b   1.000
_cell.length_c   1.000
_cell.angle_alpha   90.00
_cell.angle_beta   90.00
_cell.angle_gamma   90.00
#
_symmetry.space_group_name_H-M   'P 1'
#
loop_
_entity.id
_entity.type
_entity.pdbx_description
1 polymer ?
#
loop_
_entity_poly.entity_id
_entity_poly.type
_entity_poly.pdbx_seq_one_letter_code
_entity_poly.pdbx_strand_id
1 'polypeptide(L)'
;MKLTVFGATGRIGAEVVGQALAAGHQVTAVVRDPGRFTVTGPGLEVVRGDLASPDSLRPAVAGRDAVLSGLGANKRADAAAGITARLTGSIVKAMDAEGTRRLLVVSAGPVGPEAPDDPFLDRLTLTIVTRVLKDVYEDLRRTEAALAASALDWTAVRPVRLVNKPRTGTYRTAIGATPRSARTIGRADVADAMLGMIDNQATVKQGVCVSY
;
A
#
# COMPACT_ATOMS: atom_id res chain seq x y z
N MET A 1 -13.13 13.42 -3.17
CA MET A 1 -13.10 12.46 -2.04
C MET A 1 -12.20 12.99 -0.94
N LYS A 2 -12.46 12.59 0.31
CA LYS A 2 -11.61 12.78 1.49
C LYS A 2 -10.78 11.51 1.70
N LEU A 3 -9.48 11.61 1.44
CA LEU A 3 -8.55 10.49 1.49
C LEU A 3 -7.58 10.65 2.66
N THR A 4 -7.24 9.55 3.32
CA THR A 4 -6.17 9.53 4.32
C THR A 4 -5.02 8.69 3.82
N VAL A 5 -3.80 9.23 3.89
CA VAL A 5 -2.60 8.55 3.40
C VAL A 5 -1.61 8.32 4.53
N PHE A 6 -1.41 7.04 4.87
CA PHE A 6 -0.36 6.59 5.78
C PHE A 6 0.92 6.27 4.99
N GLY A 7 2.08 6.50 5.61
CA GLY A 7 3.36 6.36 4.92
C GLY A 7 3.59 7.46 3.87
N ALA A 8 2.99 8.63 4.06
CA ALA A 8 3.02 9.75 3.10
C ALA A 8 4.44 10.28 2.82
N THR A 9 5.40 10.11 3.74
CA THR A 9 6.82 10.45 3.51
C THR A 9 7.58 9.38 2.71
N GLY A 10 6.97 8.22 2.46
CA GLY A 10 7.54 7.13 1.67
C GLY A 10 7.46 7.41 0.17
N ARG A 11 8.24 6.68 -0.62
CA ARG A 11 8.32 6.91 -2.08
C ARG A 11 7.02 6.66 -2.84
N ILE A 12 6.19 5.72 -2.39
CA ILE A 12 4.85 5.49 -2.99
C ILE A 12 3.83 6.43 -2.34
N GLY A 13 3.88 6.60 -1.01
CA GLY A 13 2.94 7.49 -0.31
C GLY A 13 3.01 8.95 -0.79
N ALA A 14 4.21 9.46 -1.08
CA ALA A 14 4.39 10.81 -1.63
C ALA A 14 3.76 10.95 -3.02
N GLU A 15 3.90 9.93 -3.87
CA GLU A 15 3.23 9.86 -5.18
C GLU A 15 1.71 9.81 -5.01
N VAL A 16 1.19 9.01 -4.08
CA VAL A 16 -0.25 8.95 -3.78
C VAL A 16 -0.77 10.31 -3.36
N VAL A 17 -0.10 11.01 -2.43
CA VAL A 17 -0.54 12.35 -2.00
C VAL A 17 -0.51 13.32 -3.17
N GLY A 18 0.62 13.41 -3.89
CA GLY A 18 0.77 14.35 -5.00
C GLY A 18 -0.27 14.14 -6.10
N GLN A 19 -0.49 12.89 -6.50
CA GLN A 19 -1.46 12.55 -7.54
C GLN A 19 -2.91 12.73 -7.06
N ALA A 20 -3.22 12.42 -5.80
CA ALA A 20 -4.55 12.65 -5.24
C ALA A 20 -4.91 14.13 -5.17
N LEU A 21 -3.97 14.98 -4.74
CA LEU A 21 -4.15 16.44 -4.74
C LEU A 21 -4.34 16.98 -6.16
N ALA A 22 -3.55 16.49 -7.12
CA ALA A 22 -3.67 16.88 -8.54
C ALA A 22 -5.02 16.48 -9.15
N ALA A 23 -5.63 15.40 -8.66
CA ALA A 23 -6.99 14.97 -9.03
C ALA A 23 -8.10 15.69 -8.25
N GLY A 24 -7.77 16.68 -7.40
CA GLY A 24 -8.74 17.49 -6.66
C GLY A 24 -9.33 16.82 -5.41
N HIS A 25 -8.71 15.74 -4.92
CA HIS A 25 -9.11 15.13 -3.65
C HIS A 25 -8.63 15.96 -2.45
N GLN A 26 -9.37 15.89 -1.34
CA GLN A 26 -8.91 16.37 -0.04
C GLN A 26 -8.07 15.27 0.60
N VAL A 27 -6.84 15.55 0.99
CA VAL A 27 -5.90 14.53 1.47
C VAL A 27 -5.43 14.87 2.88
N THR A 28 -5.62 13.94 3.81
CA THR A 28 -4.97 13.97 5.13
C THR A 28 -3.73 13.07 5.08
N ALA A 29 -2.56 13.67 5.04
CA ALA A 29 -1.27 12.97 5.09
C ALA A 29 -0.87 12.72 6.55
N VAL A 30 -0.83 11.45 6.96
CA VAL A 30 -0.42 11.07 8.31
C VAL A 30 1.06 10.75 8.32
N VAL A 31 1.81 11.53 9.08
CA VAL A 31 3.27 11.49 9.15
C VAL A 31 3.76 11.39 10.59
N ARG A 32 4.94 10.78 10.77
CA ARG A 32 5.59 10.72 12.10
C ARG A 32 6.25 12.04 12.47
N ASP A 33 6.86 12.67 11.49
CA ASP A 33 7.60 13.93 11.59
C ASP A 33 7.17 14.85 10.43
N PRO A 34 6.32 15.85 10.70
CA PRO A 34 5.86 16.81 9.69
C PRO A 34 7.00 17.60 9.02
N GLY A 35 8.13 17.83 9.70
CA GLY A 35 9.25 18.60 9.15
C GLY A 35 9.96 17.90 7.98
N ARG A 36 9.73 16.59 7.80
CA ARG A 36 10.28 15.79 6.70
C ARG A 36 9.31 15.63 5.53
N PHE A 37 8.09 16.15 5.64
CA PHE A 37 7.08 16.04 4.61
C PHE A 37 7.12 17.27 3.70
N THR A 38 7.38 17.04 2.41
CA THR A 38 7.69 18.11 1.45
C THR A 38 6.58 18.37 0.44
N VAL A 39 5.59 17.48 0.34
CA VAL A 39 4.47 17.68 -0.59
C VAL A 39 3.56 18.77 -0.05
N THR A 40 3.17 19.71 -0.91
CA THR A 40 2.27 20.81 -0.60
C THR A 40 1.19 20.93 -1.67
N GLY A 41 0.04 21.52 -1.33
CA GLY A 41 -1.04 21.75 -2.29
C GLY A 41 -2.36 22.13 -1.62
N PRO A 42 -3.28 22.76 -2.36
CA PRO A 42 -4.63 23.01 -1.86
C PRO A 42 -5.34 21.70 -1.54
N GLY A 43 -6.07 21.64 -0.43
CA GLY A 43 -6.78 20.42 0.01
C GLY A 43 -5.92 19.41 0.78
N LEU A 44 -4.67 19.75 1.09
CA LEU A 44 -3.79 18.95 1.93
C LEU A 44 -3.91 19.35 3.41
N GLU A 45 -4.11 18.36 4.26
CA GLU A 45 -3.99 18.44 5.72
C GLU A 45 -2.82 17.54 6.16
N VAL A 46 -1.89 18.03 6.97
CA VAL A 46 -0.78 17.23 7.49
C VAL A 46 -1.00 16.97 8.97
N VAL A 47 -1.16 15.70 9.34
CA VAL A 47 -1.42 15.28 10.72
C VAL A 47 -0.24 14.47 11.23
N ARG A 48 0.24 14.82 12.42
CA ARG A 48 1.18 13.96 13.15
C ARG A 48 0.41 12.79 13.76
N GLY A 49 0.72 11.57 13.34
CA GLY A 49 0.11 10.35 13.87
C GLY A 49 1.14 9.40 14.44
N ASP A 50 0.85 8.83 15.61
CA ASP A 50 1.63 7.74 16.17
C ASP A 50 0.96 6.40 15.87
N LEU A 51 1.51 5.68 14.90
CA LEU A 51 1.00 4.38 14.49
C LEU A 51 1.13 3.30 15.60
N ALA A 52 1.85 3.56 16.68
CA ALA A 52 1.88 2.71 17.86
C ALA A 52 0.62 2.84 18.73
N SER A 53 -0.18 3.91 18.55
CA SER A 53 -1.40 4.20 19.31
C SER A 53 -2.61 4.31 18.36
N PRO A 54 -3.45 3.26 18.25
CA PRO A 54 -4.63 3.28 17.37
C PRO A 54 -5.58 4.45 17.61
N ASP A 55 -5.77 4.85 18.87
CA ASP A 55 -6.65 5.97 19.23
C ASP A 55 -6.18 7.30 18.63
N SER A 56 -4.86 7.48 18.49
CA SER A 56 -4.30 8.67 17.86
C SER A 56 -4.61 8.76 16.36
N LEU A 57 -4.97 7.64 15.72
CA LEU A 57 -5.26 7.56 14.30
C LEU A 57 -6.72 7.81 13.97
N ARG A 58 -7.62 7.70 14.95
CA ARG A 58 -9.08 7.83 14.77
C ARG A 58 -9.47 9.16 14.09
N PRO A 59 -8.99 10.34 14.54
CA PRO A 59 -9.34 11.59 13.87
C PRO A 59 -8.89 11.65 12.40
N ALA A 60 -7.78 10.96 12.08
CA ALA A 60 -7.27 10.92 10.71
C ALA A 60 -8.10 10.02 9.79
N VAL A 61 -8.85 9.05 10.31
CA VAL A 61 -9.67 8.12 9.50
C VAL A 61 -11.16 8.39 9.58
N ALA A 62 -11.63 9.17 10.57
CA ALA A 62 -13.04 9.50 10.76
C ALA A 62 -13.63 10.27 9.56
N GLY A 63 -14.79 9.79 9.06
CA GLY A 63 -15.53 10.44 7.98
C GLY A 63 -14.78 10.54 6.64
N ARG A 64 -13.81 9.65 6.42
CA ARG A 64 -13.01 9.58 5.19
C ARG A 64 -13.63 8.59 4.22
N ASP A 65 -13.50 8.86 2.92
CA ASP A 65 -14.05 7.99 1.89
C ASP A 65 -13.15 6.75 1.70
N ALA A 66 -11.83 6.93 1.79
CA ALA A 66 -10.87 5.84 1.71
C ALA A 66 -9.55 6.13 2.44
N VAL A 67 -8.90 5.07 2.89
CA VAL A 67 -7.57 5.09 3.51
C VAL A 67 -6.58 4.37 2.59
N LEU A 68 -5.45 4.98 2.31
CA LEU A 68 -4.36 4.43 1.52
C LEU A 68 -3.11 4.30 2.39
N SER A 69 -2.44 3.16 2.34
CA SER A 69 -1.24 2.87 3.11
C SER A 69 -0.09 2.50 2.20
N GLY A 70 0.89 3.40 2.09
CA GLY A 70 2.20 3.15 1.49
C GLY A 70 3.23 2.67 2.50
N LEU A 71 2.82 2.15 3.66
CA LEU A 71 3.71 1.65 4.70
C LEU A 71 4.49 0.42 4.24
N GLY A 72 5.73 0.32 4.70
CA GLY A 72 6.57 -0.85 4.48
C GLY A 72 7.85 -0.76 5.29
N ALA A 73 8.53 -1.90 5.43
CA ALA A 73 9.82 -1.97 6.11
C ALA A 73 10.89 -1.14 5.36
N ASN A 74 11.53 -0.20 6.06
CA ASN A 74 12.62 0.59 5.48
C ASN A 74 13.95 -0.15 5.57
N LYS A 75 14.09 -1.02 6.58
CA LYS A 75 15.25 -1.89 6.82
C LYS A 75 14.78 -3.33 7.06
N ARG A 76 15.68 -4.31 6.85
CA ARG A 76 15.35 -5.72 7.16
C ARG A 76 14.98 -5.93 8.62
N ALA A 77 15.62 -5.22 9.55
CA ALA A 77 15.28 -5.25 10.97
C ALA A 77 13.84 -4.81 11.24
N ASP A 78 13.31 -3.84 10.49
CA ASP A 78 11.91 -3.40 10.62
C ASP A 78 10.94 -4.53 10.26
N ALA A 79 11.26 -5.27 9.19
CA ALA A 79 10.47 -6.42 8.75
C ALA A 79 10.55 -7.60 9.74
N ALA A 80 11.75 -7.90 10.25
CA ALA A 80 11.93 -8.92 11.27
C ALA A 80 11.14 -8.59 12.57
N ALA A 81 11.01 -7.30 12.89
CA ALA A 81 10.19 -6.81 13.99
C ALA A 81 8.67 -6.77 13.68
N GLY A 82 8.24 -7.16 12.48
CA GLY A 82 6.82 -7.20 12.10
C GLY A 82 6.15 -5.82 12.06
N ILE A 83 6.91 -4.78 11.75
CA ILE A 83 6.43 -3.40 11.86
C ILE A 83 5.25 -3.16 10.91
N THR A 84 5.29 -3.68 9.67
CA THR A 84 4.23 -3.40 8.69
C THR A 84 2.90 -3.99 9.13
N ALA A 85 2.89 -5.24 9.61
CA ALA A 85 1.69 -5.89 10.12
C ALA A 85 1.15 -5.16 11.35
N ARG A 86 2.02 -4.79 12.30
CA ARG A 86 1.61 -4.06 13.51
C ARG A 86 0.96 -2.72 13.18
N LEU A 87 1.61 -1.91 12.35
CA LEU A 87 1.10 -0.58 12.02
C LEU A 87 -0.19 -0.65 11.19
N THR A 88 -0.29 -1.62 10.28
CA THR A 88 -1.54 -1.86 9.54
C THR A 88 -2.65 -2.30 10.48
N GLY A 89 -2.37 -3.14 11.48
CA GLY A 89 -3.33 -3.51 12.52
C GLY A 89 -3.85 -2.30 13.31
N SER A 90 -3.01 -1.31 13.61
CA SER A 90 -3.46 -0.06 14.24
C SER A 90 -4.42 0.74 13.34
N ILE A 91 -4.13 0.80 12.03
CA ILE A 91 -5.00 1.47 11.05
C ILE A 91 -6.35 0.76 10.97
N VAL A 92 -6.35 -0.57 10.85
CA VAL A 92 -7.59 -1.38 10.80
C VAL A 92 -8.46 -1.12 12.04
N LYS A 93 -7.87 -1.15 13.24
CA LYS A 93 -8.61 -0.87 14.49
C LYS A 93 -9.21 0.53 14.53
N ALA A 94 -8.46 1.55 14.08
CA ALA A 94 -8.97 2.92 14.03
C ALA A 94 -10.10 3.07 13.00
N MET A 95 -9.97 2.41 11.85
CA MET A 95 -11.01 2.39 10.81
C MET A 95 -12.28 1.70 11.27
N ASP A 96 -12.16 0.54 11.93
CA ASP A 96 -13.30 -0.18 12.52
C ASP A 96 -14.02 0.67 13.57
N ALA A 97 -13.28 1.39 14.42
CA ALA A 97 -13.85 2.26 15.46
C ALA A 97 -14.62 3.46 14.89
N GLU A 98 -14.22 3.96 13.72
CA GLU A 98 -14.83 5.12 13.06
C GLU A 98 -15.80 4.75 11.92
N GLY A 99 -15.97 3.46 11.62
CA GLY A 99 -16.84 2.97 10.56
C GLY A 99 -16.32 3.22 9.13
N THR A 100 -15.07 3.64 8.96
CA THR A 100 -14.47 3.86 7.63
C THR A 100 -14.06 2.52 7.02
N ARG A 101 -14.60 2.18 5.84
CA ARG A 101 -14.50 0.81 5.32
C ARG A 101 -13.41 0.58 4.27
N ARG A 102 -13.13 1.55 3.38
CA ARG A 102 -12.29 1.34 2.21
C ARG A 102 -10.80 1.50 2.55
N LEU A 103 -10.02 0.43 2.43
CA LEU A 103 -8.58 0.42 2.70
C LEU A 103 -7.78 -0.11 1.51
N LEU A 104 -6.74 0.58 1.08
CA LEU A 104 -5.77 0.07 0.11
C LEU A 104 -4.38 0.04 0.72
N VAL A 105 -3.71 -1.09 0.68
CA VAL A 105 -2.35 -1.25 1.22
C VAL A 105 -1.37 -1.66 0.15
N VAL A 106 -0.13 -1.20 0.25
CA VAL A 106 0.98 -1.76 -0.52
C VAL A 106 1.46 -3.05 0.15
N SER A 107 1.44 -4.13 -0.61
CA SER A 107 2.03 -5.43 -0.30
C SER A 107 3.17 -5.71 -1.32
N ALA A 108 3.34 -6.94 -1.78
CA ALA A 108 4.32 -7.31 -2.78
C ALA A 108 3.86 -8.51 -3.63
N GLY A 109 4.29 -8.55 -4.89
CA GLY A 109 4.03 -9.65 -5.82
C GLY A 109 4.26 -11.05 -5.22
N PRO A 110 5.43 -11.33 -4.58
CA PRO A 110 5.74 -12.64 -3.98
C PRO A 110 4.88 -13.08 -2.79
N VAL A 111 3.96 -12.23 -2.31
CA VAL A 111 2.94 -12.59 -1.31
C VAL A 111 1.74 -13.27 -1.99
N GLY A 112 1.49 -12.95 -3.27
CA GLY A 112 0.47 -13.59 -4.08
C GLY A 112 0.89 -14.96 -4.64
N PRO A 113 -0.02 -15.64 -5.36
CA PRO A 113 0.30 -16.90 -6.01
C PRO A 113 1.35 -16.69 -7.10
N GLU A 114 2.18 -17.72 -7.31
CA GLU A 114 3.14 -17.76 -8.41
C GLU A 114 2.40 -17.78 -9.76
N ALA A 115 2.99 -17.16 -10.78
CA ALA A 115 2.46 -17.27 -12.13
C ALA A 115 2.71 -18.70 -12.67
N PRO A 116 1.69 -19.42 -13.15
CA PRO A 116 1.82 -20.84 -13.55
C PRO A 116 2.87 -21.10 -14.64
N ASP A 117 3.12 -20.11 -15.49
CA ASP A 117 3.94 -20.24 -16.70
C ASP A 117 5.17 -19.31 -16.70
N ASP A 118 5.72 -18.97 -15.54
CA ASP A 118 6.93 -18.15 -15.50
C ASP A 118 8.18 -18.93 -15.98
N PRO A 119 9.08 -18.31 -16.75
CA PRO A 119 10.34 -18.93 -17.17
C PRO A 119 11.15 -19.43 -15.97
N PHE A 120 11.84 -20.57 -16.13
CA PHE A 120 12.64 -21.17 -15.06
C PHE A 120 13.63 -20.19 -14.39
N LEU A 121 14.27 -19.34 -15.18
CA LEU A 121 15.22 -18.34 -14.68
C LEU A 121 14.54 -17.26 -13.80
N ASP A 122 13.31 -16.88 -14.15
CA ASP A 122 12.54 -15.92 -13.35
C ASP A 122 12.11 -16.57 -12.02
N ARG A 123 11.69 -17.85 -12.06
CA ARG A 123 11.36 -18.63 -10.86
C ARG A 123 12.57 -18.80 -9.92
N LEU A 124 13.75 -19.08 -10.47
CA LEU A 124 14.99 -19.19 -9.70
C LEU A 124 15.34 -17.86 -9.02
N THR A 125 15.24 -16.76 -9.77
CA THR A 125 15.52 -15.41 -9.26
C THR A 125 14.54 -15.05 -8.13
N LEU A 126 13.25 -15.30 -8.32
CA LEU A 126 12.23 -15.10 -7.29
C LEU A 126 12.47 -15.96 -6.05
N THR A 127 12.94 -17.20 -6.21
CA THR A 127 13.30 -18.08 -5.09
C THR A 127 14.45 -17.48 -4.26
N ILE A 128 15.49 -16.98 -4.91
CA ILE A 128 16.64 -16.36 -4.25
C ILE A 128 16.20 -15.08 -3.52
N VAL A 129 15.45 -14.20 -4.20
CA VAL A 129 14.95 -12.95 -3.61
C VAL A 129 14.02 -13.23 -2.42
N THR A 130 13.13 -14.23 -2.54
CA THR A 130 12.24 -14.65 -1.47
C THR A 130 12.99 -15.14 -0.24
N ARG A 131 14.11 -15.85 -0.41
CA ARG A 131 14.96 -16.23 0.73
C ARG A 131 15.65 -15.03 1.37
N VAL A 132 16.19 -14.12 0.55
CA VAL A 132 16.94 -12.95 1.03
C VAL A 132 16.04 -11.93 1.74
N LEU A 133 14.78 -11.84 1.33
CA LEU A 133 13.78 -10.91 1.88
C LEU A 133 12.68 -11.66 2.65
N LYS A 134 12.98 -12.85 3.18
CA LYS A 134 12.01 -13.73 3.85
C LYS A 134 11.18 -12.97 4.89
N ASP A 135 11.84 -12.24 5.79
CA ASP A 135 11.17 -11.52 6.87
C ASP A 135 10.23 -10.43 6.35
N VAL A 136 10.59 -9.77 5.24
CA VAL A 136 9.72 -8.77 4.58
C VAL A 136 8.46 -9.43 4.06
N TYR A 137 8.60 -10.56 3.36
CA TYR A 137 7.45 -11.27 2.82
C TYR A 137 6.61 -11.94 3.91
N GLU A 138 7.22 -12.36 5.01
CA GLU A 138 6.50 -12.89 6.17
C GLU A 138 5.68 -11.79 6.88
N ASP A 139 6.26 -10.61 7.10
CA ASP A 139 5.55 -9.45 7.64
C ASP A 139 4.37 -9.02 6.75
N LEU A 140 4.56 -9.00 5.42
CA LEU A 140 3.47 -8.71 4.48
C LEU A 140 2.41 -9.81 4.43
N ARG A 141 2.77 -11.10 4.55
CA ARG A 141 1.78 -12.18 4.70
C ARG A 141 0.94 -12.02 5.96
N ARG A 142 1.56 -11.64 7.08
CA ARG A 142 0.84 -11.32 8.33
C ARG A 142 -0.09 -10.11 8.16
N THR A 143 0.37 -9.10 7.42
CA THR A 143 -0.44 -7.94 7.06
C THR A 143 -1.68 -8.35 6.26
N GLU A 144 -1.52 -9.11 5.18
CA GLU A 144 -2.65 -9.56 4.36
C GLU A 144 -3.59 -10.53 5.12
N ALA A 145 -3.06 -11.37 6.00
CA ALA A 145 -3.89 -12.22 6.87
C ALA A 145 -4.75 -11.40 7.84
N ALA A 146 -4.19 -10.33 8.43
CA ALA A 146 -4.94 -9.42 9.29
C ALA A 146 -6.02 -8.66 8.52
N LEU A 147 -5.74 -8.26 7.28
CA LEU A 147 -6.75 -7.66 6.39
C LEU A 147 -7.87 -8.64 6.08
N ALA A 148 -7.53 -9.88 5.70
CA ALA A 148 -8.50 -10.91 5.38
C ALA A 148 -9.44 -11.24 6.56
N ALA A 149 -8.94 -11.13 7.80
CA ALA A 149 -9.74 -11.31 9.02
C ALA A 149 -10.61 -10.08 9.39
N SER A 150 -10.40 -8.92 8.75
CA SER A 150 -11.14 -7.69 9.03
C SER A 150 -12.46 -7.60 8.25
N ALA A 151 -13.38 -6.75 8.72
CA ALA A 151 -14.64 -6.45 8.03
C ALA A 151 -14.49 -5.39 6.92
N LEU A 152 -13.29 -4.83 6.74
CA LEU A 152 -12.99 -3.74 5.81
C LEU A 152 -13.12 -4.16 4.34
N ASP A 153 -13.40 -3.19 3.50
CA ASP A 153 -13.31 -3.29 2.05
C ASP A 153 -11.87 -3.05 1.62
N TRP A 154 -11.01 -4.03 1.87
CA TRP A 154 -9.57 -3.89 1.66
C TRP A 154 -9.12 -4.29 0.23
N THR A 155 -8.05 -3.71 -0.27
CA THR A 155 -7.31 -4.16 -1.45
C THR A 155 -5.82 -4.19 -1.13
N ALA A 156 -5.18 -5.34 -1.33
CA ALA A 156 -3.73 -5.47 -1.18
C ALA A 156 -3.06 -5.31 -2.55
N VAL A 157 -2.48 -4.15 -2.83
CA VAL A 157 -1.77 -3.89 -4.09
C VAL A 157 -0.40 -4.54 -4.02
N ARG A 158 -0.12 -5.49 -4.90
CA ARG A 158 1.07 -6.35 -4.91
C ARG A 158 2.02 -5.97 -6.06
N PRO A 159 2.77 -4.87 -5.94
CA PRO A 159 3.74 -4.49 -6.96
C PRO A 159 4.88 -5.51 -7.04
N VAL A 160 5.44 -5.63 -8.24
CA VAL A 160 6.71 -6.33 -8.48
C VAL A 160 7.90 -5.39 -8.23
N ARG A 161 9.08 -5.64 -8.82
CA ARG A 161 10.27 -4.84 -8.55
C ARG A 161 10.05 -3.35 -8.84
N LEU A 162 10.10 -2.55 -7.79
CA LEU A 162 9.81 -1.11 -7.84
C LEU A 162 10.96 -0.29 -8.44
N VAL A 163 10.69 0.44 -9.52
CA VAL A 163 11.61 1.40 -10.15
C VAL A 163 11.11 2.84 -9.99
N ASN A 164 12.02 3.81 -10.12
CA ASN A 164 11.66 5.23 -10.17
C ASN A 164 11.52 5.61 -11.65
N LYS A 165 10.27 5.74 -12.11
CA LYS A 165 9.91 6.23 -13.45
C LYS A 165 8.73 7.18 -13.30
N PRO A 166 8.57 8.17 -14.21
CA PRO A 166 7.36 8.99 -14.25
C PRO A 166 6.09 8.15 -14.35
N ARG A 167 4.96 8.71 -13.90
CA ARG A 167 3.63 8.13 -14.11
C ARG A 167 3.38 7.96 -15.61
N THR A 168 3.00 6.75 -16.02
CA THR A 168 2.61 6.42 -17.39
C THR A 168 1.11 6.13 -17.50
N GLY A 169 0.47 5.69 -16.41
CA GLY A 169 -0.91 5.20 -16.42
C GLY A 169 -1.10 3.93 -17.26
N THR A 170 -0.02 3.31 -17.74
CA THR A 170 -0.05 2.15 -18.64
C THR A 170 0.69 0.99 -18.01
N TYR A 171 -0.08 0.06 -17.43
CA TYR A 171 0.42 -1.13 -16.76
C TYR A 171 -0.64 -2.23 -16.79
N ARG A 172 -0.22 -3.46 -16.51
CA ARG A 172 -1.10 -4.62 -16.37
C ARG A 172 -1.49 -4.81 -14.90
N THR A 173 -2.73 -5.25 -14.69
CA THR A 173 -3.22 -5.66 -13.37
C THR A 173 -3.72 -7.10 -13.41
N ALA A 174 -3.60 -7.82 -12.30
CA ALA A 174 -4.20 -9.14 -12.14
C ALA A 174 -4.80 -9.28 -10.73
N ILE A 175 -6.09 -9.61 -10.67
CA ILE A 175 -6.83 -9.79 -9.42
C ILE A 175 -6.66 -11.24 -8.96
N GLY A 176 -6.22 -11.43 -7.72
CA GLY A 176 -5.99 -12.76 -7.15
C GLY A 176 -4.84 -13.55 -7.80
N ALA A 177 -4.09 -12.94 -8.73
CA ALA A 177 -3.07 -13.60 -9.53
C ALA A 177 -1.86 -12.69 -9.80
N THR A 178 -0.80 -13.27 -10.36
CA THR A 178 0.41 -12.56 -10.83
C THR A 178 0.48 -12.67 -12.36
N PRO A 179 0.59 -11.55 -13.11
CA PRO A 179 0.76 -11.60 -14.56
C PRO A 179 2.07 -12.31 -14.92
N ARG A 180 2.07 -13.06 -16.03
CA ARG A 180 3.30 -13.65 -16.57
C ARG A 180 4.36 -12.57 -16.82
N SER A 181 5.60 -12.88 -16.48
CA SER A 181 6.76 -12.00 -16.69
C SER A 181 6.61 -10.61 -16.05
N ALA A 182 5.93 -10.52 -14.90
CA ALA A 182 5.80 -9.30 -14.13
C ALA A 182 7.15 -8.92 -13.49
N ARG A 183 7.97 -8.16 -14.22
CA ARG A 183 9.35 -7.86 -13.79
C ARG A 183 9.46 -6.59 -12.97
N THR A 184 8.83 -5.49 -13.40
CA THR A 184 8.98 -4.17 -12.80
C THR A 184 7.68 -3.36 -12.82
N ILE A 185 7.61 -2.35 -11.96
CA ILE A 185 6.59 -1.30 -11.97
C ILE A 185 7.15 0.01 -11.41
N GLY A 186 6.69 1.14 -11.93
CA GLY A 186 7.06 2.47 -11.43
C GLY A 186 6.31 2.81 -10.16
N ARG A 187 6.97 3.46 -9.19
CA ARG A 187 6.31 3.89 -7.95
C ARG A 187 5.14 4.85 -8.20
N ALA A 188 5.29 5.74 -9.19
CA ALA A 188 4.23 6.65 -9.61
C ALA A 188 3.02 5.89 -10.19
N ASP A 189 3.25 4.80 -10.93
CA ASP A 189 2.16 3.96 -11.46
C ASP A 189 1.54 3.04 -10.40
N VAL A 190 2.26 2.67 -9.34
CA VAL A 190 1.63 2.02 -8.16
C VAL A 190 0.67 2.98 -7.47
N ALA A 191 1.05 4.25 -7.32
CA ALA A 191 0.16 5.27 -6.76
C ALA A 191 -1.07 5.50 -7.64
N ASP A 192 -0.89 5.61 -8.96
CA ASP A 192 -1.97 5.70 -9.94
C ASP A 192 -2.93 4.51 -9.82
N ALA A 193 -2.39 3.28 -9.75
CA ALA A 193 -3.18 2.07 -9.58
C ALA A 193 -3.96 2.06 -8.27
N MET A 194 -3.36 2.47 -7.16
CA MET A 194 -4.05 2.56 -5.88
C MET A 194 -5.23 3.55 -5.96
N LEU A 195 -5.03 4.74 -6.54
CA LEU A 195 -6.10 5.73 -6.69
C LEU A 195 -7.22 5.23 -7.61
N GLY A 196 -6.87 4.60 -8.75
CA GLY A 196 -7.84 4.02 -9.68
C GLY A 196 -8.62 2.82 -9.13
N MET A 197 -8.12 2.17 -8.08
CA MET A 197 -8.80 1.05 -7.42
C MET A 197 -9.77 1.49 -6.32
N ILE A 198 -9.80 2.76 -5.89
CA ILE A 198 -10.64 3.22 -4.78
C ILE A 198 -12.11 2.82 -4.97
N ASP A 199 -12.68 3.10 -6.14
CA ASP A 199 -14.09 2.81 -6.44
C ASP A 199 -14.31 1.46 -7.16
N ASN A 200 -13.24 0.69 -7.41
CA ASN A 200 -13.32 -0.57 -8.14
C ASN A 200 -13.72 -1.75 -7.24
N GLN A 201 -15.00 -2.09 -7.27
CA GLN A 201 -15.58 -3.20 -6.48
C GLN A 201 -14.95 -4.56 -6.77
N ALA A 202 -14.43 -4.81 -7.98
CA ALA A 202 -13.78 -6.08 -8.30
C ALA A 202 -12.48 -6.31 -7.51
N THR A 203 -11.90 -5.24 -6.95
CA THR A 203 -10.66 -5.31 -6.16
C THR A 203 -10.88 -5.43 -4.66
N VAL A 204 -12.14 -5.40 -4.21
CA VAL A 204 -12.49 -5.51 -2.79
C VAL A 204 -12.25 -6.93 -2.29
N LYS A 205 -11.55 -7.03 -1.17
CA LYS A 205 -11.06 -8.28 -0.55
C LYS A 205 -10.17 -9.10 -1.48
N GLN A 206 -9.39 -8.41 -2.32
CA GLN A 206 -8.47 -9.03 -3.27
C GLN A 206 -7.05 -8.52 -3.10
N GLY A 207 -6.09 -9.41 -3.38
CA GLY A 207 -4.74 -9.01 -3.71
C GLY A 207 -4.63 -8.73 -5.21
N VAL A 208 -4.13 -7.57 -5.60
CA VAL A 208 -4.06 -7.14 -7.00
C VAL A 208 -2.62 -6.88 -7.39
N CYS A 209 -2.06 -7.71 -8.27
CA CYS A 209 -0.71 -7.49 -8.78
C CYS A 209 -0.70 -6.35 -9.80
N VAL A 210 0.37 -5.53 -9.77
CA VAL A 210 0.60 -4.43 -10.70
C VAL A 210 2.02 -4.51 -11.27
N SER A 211 2.12 -4.51 -12.60
CA SER A 211 3.38 -4.64 -13.34
C SER A 211 3.27 -4.04 -14.74
N TYR A 212 4.39 -3.63 -15.33
CA TYR A 212 4.44 -3.41 -16.78
C TYR A 212 4.23 -4.73 -17.54
#